data_AF-A0A352NUB4-F1
#
_entry.id   AF-A0A352NUB4-F1
#
_cell.length_a   1.000
_cell.length_b   1.000
_cell.length_c   1.000
_cell.angle_alpha   90.00
_cell.angle_beta   90.00
_cell.angle_gamma   90.00
#
_symmetry.space_group_name_H-M   'P 1'
#
loop_
_entity.id
_entity.type
_entity.pdbx_description
1 polymer ?
#
loop_
_entity_poly.entity_id
_entity_poly.type
_entity_poly.pdbx_seq_one_letter_code
_entity_poly.pdbx_strand_id
1 'polypeptide(L)' 'VFNFEGGCYAKTIRLDSEKEHEIYEAIKFGTVLENVVLDKYRIPDYNDDRYTENTRAAYP' A
#
# COMPACT_ATOMS: atom_id res chain seq x y z
N VAL A 1 3.67 8.66 -25.73
CA VAL A 1 3.06 8.73 -24.38
C VAL A 1 4.20 8.83 -23.38
N PHE A 2 4.10 9.71 -22.38
CA PHE A 2 5.13 9.88 -21.34
C PHE A 2 4.46 10.09 -19.97
N ASN A 3 5.17 9.75 -18.89
CA ASN A 3 4.69 9.87 -17.51
C ASN A 3 5.09 11.23 -16.92
N PHE A 4 4.23 11.80 -16.07
CA PHE A 4 4.54 12.99 -15.27
C PHE A 4 5.10 12.64 -13.88
N GLU A 5 4.76 11.45 -13.37
CA GLU A 5 5.09 11.01 -12.03
C GLU A 5 6.33 10.11 -12.04
N GLY A 6 7.01 10.06 -10.90
CA GLY A 6 8.16 9.17 -10.66
C GLY A 6 7.86 8.06 -9.66
N GLY A 7 6.60 7.65 -9.56
CA GLY A 7 6.13 6.64 -8.62
C GLY A 7 4.63 6.38 -8.76
N CYS A 8 4.06 5.65 -7.80
CA CYS A 8 2.64 5.33 -7.73
C CYS A 8 2.07 5.61 -6.33
N TYR A 9 0.78 5.93 -6.27
CA TYR A 9 0.01 6.15 -5.05
C TYR A 9 -1.21 5.21 -4.99
N ALA A 10 -0.93 3.94 -4.72
CA ALA A 10 -1.89 2.85 -4.82
C ALA A 10 -2.82 2.77 -3.60
N LYS A 11 -4.09 2.41 -3.82
CA LYS A 11 -5.04 2.06 -2.75
C LYS A 11 -4.75 0.65 -2.25
N THR A 12 -4.74 0.46 -0.93
CA THR A 12 -4.26 -0.79 -0.31
C THR A 12 -5.28 -1.54 0.54
N ILE A 13 -6.51 -1.04 0.69
CA ILE A 13 -7.52 -1.77 1.45
C ILE A 13 -7.85 -3.08 0.72
N ARG A 14 -7.87 -4.19 1.45
CA ARG A 14 -8.04 -5.56 0.95
C ARG A 14 -7.02 -5.96 -0.11
N LEU A 15 -5.81 -5.39 -0.05
CA LEU A 15 -4.70 -5.76 -0.94
C LEU A 15 -4.36 -7.25 -0.75
N ASP A 16 -4.31 -7.98 -1.85
CA ASP A 16 -4.09 -9.42 -1.90
C ASP A 16 -2.82 -9.72 -2.71
N SER A 17 -1.89 -10.46 -2.12
CA SER A 17 -0.60 -10.75 -2.75
C SER A 17 -0.69 -11.65 -3.98
N GLU A 18 -1.77 -12.44 -4.12
CA GLU A 18 -2.00 -13.30 -5.28
C GLU A 18 -2.69 -12.53 -6.42
N LYS A 19 -3.63 -11.64 -6.07
CA LYS A 19 -4.38 -10.86 -7.07
C LYS A 19 -3.63 -9.62 -7.55
N GLU A 20 -2.96 -8.92 -6.63
CA GLU A 20 -2.24 -7.67 -6.88
C GLU A 20 -0.73 -7.79 -6.59
N HIS A 21 -0.13 -8.87 -7.08
CA HIS A 21 1.28 -9.21 -6.82
C HIS A 21 2.26 -8.04 -7.04
N GLU A 22 2.15 -7.29 -8.13
CA GLU A 22 3.08 -6.19 -8.44
C GLU A 22 2.99 -5.02 -7.44
N ILE A 23 1.78 -4.71 -6.94
CA ILE A 23 1.58 -3.67 -5.93
C ILE A 23 2.12 -4.16 -4.59
N TYR A 24 1.83 -5.41 -4.24
CA TYR A 24 2.28 -6.01 -2.98
C TYR A 24 3.82 -6.03 -2.89
N GLU A 25 4.50 -6.48 -3.94
CA GLU A 25 5.97 -6.54 -4.00
C GLU A 25 6.65 -5.16 -4.13
N ALA A 26 5.92 -4.13 -4.57
CA ALA A 26 6.41 -2.76 -4.59
C ALA A 26 6.46 -2.14 -3.18
N ILE A 27 5.67 -2.66 -2.23
CA ILE A 27 5.64 -2.20 -0.84
C ILE A 27 6.85 -2.78 -0.08
N LYS A 28 7.91 -1.99 -0.01
CA LYS A 28 9.18 -2.34 0.67
C LYS A 28 9.84 -1.11 1.25
N PHE A 29 11.09 -1.23 1.70
CA PHE A 29 11.82 -0.06 2.21
C PHE A 29 11.82 1.08 1.18
N GLY A 30 11.38 2.27 1.61
CA GLY A 30 11.15 3.43 0.74
C GLY A 30 9.67 3.73 0.49
N THR A 31 8.76 2.77 0.73
CA THR A 31 7.32 3.01 0.66
C THR A 31 6.82 3.79 1.86
N VAL A 32 5.91 4.74 1.62
CA VAL A 32 5.15 5.42 2.66
C VAL A 32 3.75 4.81 2.70
N LEU A 33 3.40 4.16 3.81
CA LEU A 33 2.04 3.68 4.07
C LEU A 33 1.24 4.77 4.77
N GLU A 34 0.04 5.05 4.28
CA GLU A 34 -0.85 6.08 4.79
C GLU A 34 -2.14 5.45 5.32
N ASN A 35 -2.44 5.69 6.59
CA ASN A 35 -3.61 5.18 7.33
C ASN A 35 -3.76 3.65 7.37
N VAL A 36 -2.75 2.89 6.95
CA VAL A 36 -2.70 1.43 7.09
C VAL A 36 -2.39 1.08 8.55
N VAL A 37 -3.19 0.18 9.13
CA VAL A 37 -2.95 -0.32 10.48
C VAL A 37 -1.76 -1.27 10.47
N LEU A 38 -0.87 -1.13 11.45
CA LEU A 38 0.23 -2.08 11.67
C LEU A 38 -0.05 -2.88 12.94
N ASP A 39 0.29 -4.17 12.90
CA ASP A 39 0.27 -5.00 14.10
C ASP A 39 1.48 -4.71 15.02
N LYS A 40 1.56 -5.45 16.14
CA LYS A 40 2.67 -5.33 17.10
C LYS A 40 4.05 -5.70 16.54
N TYR A 41 4.11 -6.42 15.42
CA TYR A 41 5.33 -6.80 14.70
C TYR A 41 5.62 -5.88 13.50
N ARG A 42 4.83 -4.80 13.33
CA ARG A 42 4.90 -3.86 12.20
C ARG A 42 4.52 -4.48 10.86
N ILE A 43 3.73 -5.55 10.88
CA ILE A 43 3.13 -6.13 9.67
C ILE A 43 1.86 -5.34 9.33
N PRO A 44 1.71 -4.85 8.09
CA PRO A 44 0.49 -4.17 7.65
C PRO A 44 -0.73 -5.10 7.67
N ASP A 45 -1.82 -4.64 8.27
CA ASP A 45 -3.13 -5.26 8.13
C ASP A 45 -3.94 -4.50 7.07
N TYR A 46 -3.91 -5.03 5.84
CA TYR A 46 -4.63 -4.43 4.71
C TYR A 46 -6.14 -4.60 4.78
N ASN A 47 -6.69 -5.41 5.70
CA ASN A 47 -8.13 -5.60 5.83
C ASN A 47 -8.76 -4.71 6.91
N ASP A 48 -7.96 -3.95 7.65
CA ASP A 48 -8.43 -3.07 8.71
C ASP A 48 -8.70 -1.65 8.19
N ASP A 49 -9.97 -1.24 8.20
CA ASP A 49 -10.45 0.05 7.73
C ASP A 49 -10.83 1.01 8.88
N ARG A 50 -10.38 0.75 10.12
CA ARG A 50 -10.79 1.53 11.31
C ARG A 50 -10.57 3.04 11.19
N TYR A 51 -9.60 3.46 10.38
CA TYR A 51 -9.32 4.87 10.10
C TYR A 51 -10.00 5.33 8.81
N THR A 52 -9.95 4.52 7.75
CA THR A 52 -10.56 4.80 6.44
C THR A 52 -10.49 3.57 5.53
N GLU A 53 -11.43 3.42 4.60
CA GLU A 53 -11.31 2.49 3.48
C GLU A 53 -10.36 2.98 2.37
N ASN A 54 -9.84 4.21 2.44
CA ASN A 54 -8.90 4.77 1.46
C ASN A 54 -7.45 4.70 1.96
N THR A 55 -7.03 3.56 2.52
CA THR A 55 -5.62 3.33 2.87
C THR A 55 -4.75 3.32 1.62
N ARG A 56 -3.52 3.84 1.73
CA ARG A 56 -2.65 4.08 0.56
C ARG A 56 -1.21 3.64 0.78
N ALA A 57 -0.51 3.37 -0.32
CA ALA A 57 0.94 3.18 -0.38
C ALA A 57 1.52 4.07 -1.48
N ALA A 58 2.48 4.92 -1.11
CA ALA A 58 3.30 5.69 -2.05
C ALA A 58 4.66 5.04 -2.21
N TYR A 59 5.05 4.66 -3.43
CA TYR A 59 6.34 4.06 -3.74
C TYR A 59 6.89 4.62 -5.07
N PRO A 60 8.23 4.73 -5.20
CA PRO A 60 8.88 5.17 -6.44
C PRO A 60 8.69 4.17 -7.59
#